data_AF-A0A4Q2LQM9-F1
#
_entry.id   AF-A0A4Q2LQM9-F1
#
_cell.length_a   1.000
_cell.length_b   1.000
_cell.length_c   1.000
_cell.angle_alpha   90.00
_cell.angle_beta   90.00
_cell.angle_gamma   90.00
#
_symmetry.space_group_name_H-M   'P 1'
#
loop_
_entity.id
_entity.type
_entity.pdbx_description
1 polymer ?
#
loop_
_entity_poly.entity_id
_entity_poly.type
_entity_poly.pdbx_seq_one_letter_code
_entity_poly.pdbx_strand_id
1 'polypeptide(L)'
;MLWLELAIAASILSIGRYLFYSFVRKDVFWIVALRYGGFLGITVISHYTLGSAWTFGWLVGFPLLGLLVHYLFIKKHGFRFFKPGDN
;
A
#
# COMPACT_ATOMS: atom_id res chain seq x y z
N MET A 1 16.79 12.58 2.92
CA MET A 1 16.12 11.31 3.30
C MET A 1 14.66 11.26 2.87
N LEU A 2 13.85 12.32 3.06
CA LEU A 2 12.45 12.35 2.64
C LEU A 2 12.18 11.87 1.20
N TRP A 3 12.97 12.33 0.22
CA TRP A 3 12.80 11.89 -1.18
C TRP A 3 12.92 10.37 -1.38
N LEU A 4 13.78 9.71 -0.61
CA LEU A 4 13.92 8.26 -0.62
C LEU A 4 12.69 7.58 -0.02
N GLU A 5 12.17 8.09 1.08
CA GLU A 5 10.94 7.60 1.73
C GLU A 5 9.73 7.73 0.79
N LEU A 6 9.62 8.85 0.07
CA LEU A 6 8.57 9.05 -0.93
C LEU A 6 8.70 8.10 -2.13
N ALA A 7 9.92 7.87 -2.62
CA ALA A 7 10.16 6.91 -3.70
C ALA A 7 9.78 5.48 -3.27
N ILE A 8 10.10 5.11 -2.04
CA ILE A 8 9.72 3.82 -1.45
C ILE A 8 8.20 3.73 -1.29
N ALA A 9 7.57 4.77 -0.75
CA ALA A 9 6.12 4.83 -0.59
C ALA A 9 5.38 4.66 -1.92
N ALA A 10 5.83 5.36 -2.97
CA ALA A 10 5.27 5.26 -4.31
C ALA A 10 5.46 3.86 -4.92
N SER A 11 6.63 3.25 -4.70
CA SER A 11 6.93 1.88 -5.16
C SER A 11 6.02 0.86 -4.48
N ILE A 12 5.85 0.96 -3.17
CA ILE A 12 4.97 0.10 -2.36
C ILE A 12 3.52 0.22 -2.81
N LEU A 13 3.03 1.44 -3.03
CA LEU A 13 1.66 1.66 -3.54
C LEU A 13 1.45 1.03 -4.93
N SER A 14 2.47 1.12 -5.79
CA SER A 14 2.43 0.55 -7.14
C SER A 14 2.40 -0.98 -7.09
N ILE A 15 3.24 -1.59 -6.26
CA ILE A 15 3.27 -3.04 -6.03
C ILE A 15 1.96 -3.50 -5.41
N GLY A 16 1.47 -2.81 -4.38
CA GLY A 16 0.16 -3.10 -3.78
C GLY A 16 -0.95 -3.06 -4.81
N ARG A 17 -1.02 -1.99 -5.63
CA ARG A 17 -2.03 -1.90 -6.69
C ARG A 17 -1.97 -3.07 -7.67
N TYR A 18 -0.77 -3.55 -8.01
CA TYR A 18 -0.61 -4.73 -8.87
C TYR A 18 -1.10 -6.02 -8.20
N LEU A 19 -0.72 -6.26 -6.93
CA LEU A 19 -1.13 -7.46 -6.17
C LEU A 19 -2.65 -7.50 -5.95
N PHE A 20 -3.23 -6.36 -5.61
CA PHE A 20 -4.65 -6.21 -5.30
C PHE A 20 -5.49 -5.81 -6.51
N TYR A 21 -4.95 -5.88 -7.74
CA TYR A 21 -5.55 -5.31 -8.95
C TYR A 21 -7.03 -5.68 -9.13
N SER A 22 -7.40 -6.95 -8.92
CA SER A 22 -8.78 -7.41 -9.09
C SER A 22 -9.79 -6.68 -8.21
N PHE A 23 -9.37 -6.20 -7.03
CA PHE A 23 -10.21 -5.41 -6.12
C PHE A 23 -10.25 -3.92 -6.46
N VAL A 24 -9.15 -3.36 -6.99
CA VAL A 24 -9.00 -1.91 -7.25
C VAL A 24 -9.18 -1.53 -8.71
N ARG A 25 -9.41 -2.49 -9.62
CA ARG A 25 -9.57 -2.21 -11.06
C ARG A 25 -10.77 -1.31 -11.39
N LYS A 26 -11.78 -1.27 -10.51
CA LYS A 26 -12.98 -0.44 -10.67
C LYS A 26 -12.88 0.91 -9.96
N ASP A 27 -11.74 1.22 -9.35
CA ASP A 27 -11.57 2.48 -8.62
C ASP A 27 -11.59 3.67 -9.59
N VAL A 28 -12.42 4.66 -9.29
CA VAL A 28 -12.47 5.94 -10.02
C VAL A 28 -11.16 6.70 -9.79
N PHE A 29 -10.74 7.51 -10.76
CA PHE A 29 -9.49 8.30 -10.70
C PHE A 29 -9.32 9.06 -9.36
N TRP A 30 -10.38 9.66 -8.84
CA TRP A 30 -10.34 10.37 -7.55
C TRP A 30 -10.02 9.47 -6.35
N ILE A 31 -10.48 8.22 -6.35
CA ILE A 31 -10.16 7.24 -5.29
C ILE A 31 -8.68 6.88 -5.35
N VAL A 32 -8.14 6.72 -6.55
CA VAL A 32 -6.71 6.47 -6.77
C VAL A 32 -5.89 7.67 -6.28
N ALA A 33 -6.27 8.89 -6.66
CA ALA A 33 -5.60 10.10 -6.23
C ALA A 33 -5.63 10.27 -4.70
N LEU A 34 -6.76 9.97 -4.05
CA LEU A 34 -6.89 10.01 -2.59
C LEU A 34 -6.00 8.98 -1.89
N ARG A 35 -5.90 7.75 -2.41
CA ARG A 35 -5.01 6.73 -1.81
C ARG A 35 -3.54 7.10 -1.95
N TYR A 36 -3.13 7.53 -3.14
CA TYR A 36 -1.74 7.92 -3.39
C TYR A 36 -1.38 9.21 -2.65
N GLY A 37 -2.21 10.25 -2.79
CA GLY A 37 -2.03 11.52 -2.09
C GLY A 37 -2.10 11.37 -0.57
N GLY A 38 -3.03 10.58 -0.05
CA GLY A 38 -3.15 10.30 1.37
C GLY A 38 -1.92 9.57 1.93
N PHE A 39 -1.48 8.49 1.29
CA PHE A 39 -0.33 7.72 1.77
C PHE A 39 1.00 8.49 1.64
N LEU A 40 1.21 9.21 0.52
CA LEU A 40 2.37 10.09 0.37
C LEU A 40 2.31 11.26 1.36
N GLY A 41 1.13 11.86 1.56
CA GLY A 41 0.93 12.93 2.53
C GLY A 41 1.21 12.49 3.97
N ILE A 42 0.73 11.31 4.37
CA ILE A 42 1.04 10.70 5.67
C ILE A 42 2.55 10.45 5.80
N THR A 43 3.22 10.02 4.72
CA THR A 43 4.67 9.82 4.71
C THR A 43 5.41 11.13 4.96
N VAL A 44 5.02 12.22 4.29
CA VAL A 44 5.58 13.57 4.52
C VAL A 44 5.34 14.03 5.96
N ILE A 45 4.11 13.92 6.46
CA ILE A 45 3.75 14.34 7.82
C ILE A 45 4.54 13.52 8.85
N SER A 46 4.62 12.19 8.68
CA SER A 46 5.38 11.29 9.55
C SER A 46 6.85 11.66 9.57
N HIS A 47 7.45 11.98 8.43
CA HIS A 47 8.85 12.38 8.35
C HIS A 47 9.14 13.62 9.21
N TYR A 48 8.29 14.65 9.10
CA TYR A 48 8.48 15.91 9.83
C TYR A 48 8.13 15.80 11.33
N THR A 49 7.21 14.92 11.71
CA THR A 49 6.72 14.82 13.10
C THR A 49 7.41 13.74 13.92
N LEU A 50 7.72 12.59 13.32
CA LEU A 50 8.23 11.39 14.01
C LEU A 50 9.66 11.04 13.58
N GLY A 51 10.15 11.67 12.51
CA GLY A 51 11.48 11.44 11.97
C GLY A 51 11.56 10.22 11.04
N SER A 52 12.75 10.07 10.44
CA SER A 52 12.98 9.10 9.35
C SER A 52 12.85 7.65 9.82
N ALA A 53 13.46 7.27 10.94
CA ALA A 53 13.45 5.88 11.42
C ALA A 53 12.03 5.34 11.64
N TRP A 54 11.15 6.14 12.24
CA TRP A 54 9.77 5.76 12.47
C TRP A 54 8.95 5.73 11.18
N THR A 55 9.20 6.68 10.28
CA THR A 55 8.56 6.72 8.95
C THR A 55 8.90 5.48 8.13
N PHE A 56 10.14 5.02 8.17
CA PHE A 56 10.54 3.74 7.58
C PHE A 56 9.83 2.55 8.23
N GLY A 57 9.71 2.54 9.56
CA GLY A 57 8.96 1.53 10.30
C GLY A 57 7.52 1.39 9.79
N TRP A 58 6.83 2.51 9.59
CA TRP A 58 5.48 2.51 9.02
C TRP A 58 5.44 2.13 7.55
N LEU A 59 6.37 2.65 6.74
CA LEU A 59 6.44 2.36 5.32
C LEU A 59 6.59 0.87 5.05
N VAL A 60 7.30 0.13 5.89
CA VAL A 60 7.44 -1.32 5.75
C VAL A 60 6.34 -2.06 6.51
N GLY A 61 6.02 -1.63 7.73
CA GLY A 61 5.08 -2.32 8.62
C GLY A 61 3.65 -2.35 8.09
N PHE A 62 3.11 -1.22 7.64
CA PHE A 62 1.73 -1.16 7.15
C PHE A 62 1.47 -2.07 5.94
N PRO A 63 2.32 -2.06 4.90
CA PRO A 63 2.16 -2.97 3.77
C PRO A 63 2.26 -4.43 4.16
N LEU A 64 3.15 -4.80 5.08
CA LEU A 64 3.26 -6.17 5.58
C LEU A 64 2.00 -6.61 6.33
N LEU A 65 1.42 -5.73 7.16
CA LEU A 65 0.14 -6.00 7.81
C LEU A 65 -0.99 -6.17 6.79
N GLY A 66 -1.04 -5.30 5.76
CA GLY A 66 -2.00 -5.43 4.67
C GLY A 66 -1.86 -6.74 3.90
N LEU A 67 -0.62 -7.15 3.60
CA LEU A 67 -0.31 -8.44 2.96
C LEU A 67 -0.68 -9.63 3.84
N LEU A 68 -0.48 -9.54 5.15
CA LEU A 68 -0.87 -10.59 6.09
C LEU A 68 -2.39 -10.77 6.09
N VAL A 69 -3.15 -9.68 6.19
CA VAL A 69 -4.62 -9.71 6.14
C VAL A 69 -5.10 -10.30 4.81
N HIS A 70 -4.50 -9.88 3.69
CA HIS A 70 -4.78 -10.42 2.37
C HIS A 70 -4.51 -11.92 2.29
N TYR A 71 -3.35 -12.36 2.77
CA TYR A 71 -2.98 -13.77 2.79
C TYR A 71 -3.99 -14.61 3.59
N LEU A 72 -4.40 -14.14 4.77
CA LEU A 72 -5.41 -14.80 5.60
C LEU A 72 -6.77 -14.87 4.89
N PHE A 73 -7.19 -13.79 4.25
CA PHE A 73 -8.44 -13.74 3.47
C PHE A 73 -8.42 -14.75 2.33
N ILE A 74 -7.34 -14.78 1.55
CA ILE A 74 -7.18 -15.68 0.41
C ILE A 74 -7.16 -17.14 0.85
N LYS A 75 -6.41 -17.47 1.91
CA LYS A 75 -6.36 -18.82 2.48
C LYS A 75 -7.74 -19.29 2.94
N LYS A 76 -8.54 -18.39 3.51
CA LYS A 76 -9.90 -18.69 3.98
C LYS A 76 -10.89 -18.93 2.84
N HIS A 77 -10.77 -18.17 1.75
CA HIS A 77 -11.73 -18.19 0.63
C HIS A 77 -11.27 -18.98 -0.59
N GLY A 78 -10.07 -19.58 -0.57
CA GLY A 78 -9.55 -20.40 -1.67
C GLY A 78 -9.22 -19.61 -2.94
N PHE A 79 -8.99 -18.29 -2.83
CA PHE A 79 -8.62 -17.47 -3.97
C PHE A 79 -7.15 -17.64 -4.36
N ARG A 80 -6.75 -17.13 -5.53
CA ARG A 80 -5.33 -17.02 -5.91
C ARG A 80 -4.70 -15.81 -5.24
N PHE A 81 -3.44 -15.94 -4.82
CA PHE A 81 -2.69 -14.84 -4.16
C PHE A 81 -2.60 -13.58 -5.04
N PHE A 82 -2.29 -13.80 -6.32
CA PHE A 82 -2.29 -12.76 -7.34
C PHE A 82 -3.64 -12.72 -8.03
N LYS A 83 -4.20 -11.51 -8.20
CA LYS A 83 -5.48 -11.29 -8.88
C LYS A 83 -6.64 -12.15 -8.35
N PRO A 84 -6.91 -12.14 -7.03
CA PRO A 84 -8.06 -12.84 -6.47
C PRO A 84 -9.37 -12.29 -7.08
N GLY A 85 -10.05 -13.11 -7.88
CA GLY A 85 -11.28 -12.72 -8.58
C GLY A 85 -11.19 -12.71 -10.11
N ASP A 86 -10.00 -12.94 -10.68
CA ASP A 86 -9.86 -13.32 -12.09
C ASP A 86 -9.86 -14.85 -12.18
N ASN A 87 -11.02 -15.43 -12.54
CA ASN A 87 -11.19 -16.84 -12.89
C ASN A 87 -10.94 -17.05 -14.38
#